data_AF-A0A2J8N618-F1
#
_entry.id   AF-A0A2J8N618-F1
#
_cell.length_a   1.000
_cell.length_b   1.000
_cell.length_c   1.000
_cell.angle_alpha   90.00
_cell.angle_beta   90.00
_cell.angle_gamma   90.00
#
_symmetry.space_group_name_H-M   'P 1'
#
loop_
_entity.id
_entity.type
_entity.pdbx_description
1 polymer ?
#
loop_
_entity_poly.entity_id
_entity_poly.type
_entity_poly.pdbx_seq_one_letter_code
_entity_poly.pdbx_strand_id
1 'polypeptide(L)'
;MHMMVSKPEQWVKPMAVAGANQYTFHLEATENPGALIKDIRENGMKSCSVTQAEVQWHSQGPLQVGLAIKPGTSVEYLAPWANQIDMALVMTVEPGFGGQKFMEDMMPKVHWLRTQFPSLDIEVDGGVGPDTVHKCAEIGVQWRDLC
;
A
#
# COMPACT_ATOMS: atom_id res chain seq x y z
N MET A 1 -6.28 -1.45 0.58
CA MET A 1 -6.68 -0.64 1.76
C MET A 1 -5.41 -0.04 2.34
N HIS A 2 -5.41 1.26 2.65
CA HIS A 2 -4.25 1.94 3.21
C HIS A 2 -4.40 2.13 4.73
N MET A 3 -3.46 1.55 5.51
CA MET A 3 -3.50 1.46 6.96
C MET A 3 -2.57 2.48 7.62
N MET A 4 -3.14 3.58 8.09
CA MET A 4 -2.44 4.59 8.90
C MET A 4 -2.59 4.30 10.40
N VAL A 5 -1.95 3.23 10.88
CA VAL A 5 -2.01 2.76 12.28
C VAL A 5 -0.60 2.46 12.83
N SER A 6 -0.41 2.53 14.14
CA SER A 6 0.91 2.39 14.79
C SER A 6 1.39 0.96 15.04
N LYS A 7 0.52 -0.05 14.81
CA LYS A 7 0.81 -1.49 14.94
C LYS A 7 0.05 -2.28 13.89
N PRO A 8 0.43 -2.18 12.61
CA PRO A 8 -0.32 -2.76 11.50
C PRO A 8 -0.50 -4.28 11.60
N GLU A 9 0.37 -4.99 12.32
CA GLU A 9 0.28 -6.44 12.54
C GLU A 9 -1.05 -6.85 13.20
N GLN A 10 -1.60 -6.00 14.08
CA GLN A 10 -2.83 -6.30 14.83
C GLN A 10 -4.07 -6.38 13.95
N TRP A 11 -4.02 -5.76 12.76
CA TRP A 11 -5.20 -5.55 11.92
C TRP A 11 -5.20 -6.45 10.68
N VAL A 12 -4.11 -7.17 10.39
CA VAL A 12 -4.00 -8.05 9.21
C VAL A 12 -5.16 -9.05 9.17
N LYS A 13 -5.32 -9.85 10.23
CA LYS A 13 -6.37 -10.88 10.30
C LYS A 13 -7.79 -10.29 10.30
N PRO A 14 -8.13 -9.29 11.14
CA PRO A 14 -9.45 -8.65 11.07
C PRO A 14 -9.79 -8.11 9.67
N MET A 15 -8.84 -7.48 8.99
CA MET A 15 -9.08 -6.93 7.64
C MET A 15 -9.20 -8.02 6.57
N ALA A 16 -8.41 -9.09 6.67
CA ALA A 16 -8.57 -10.26 5.81
C ALA A 16 -9.96 -10.92 6.00
N VAL A 17 -10.43 -11.07 7.24
CA VAL A 17 -11.77 -11.59 7.55
C VAL A 17 -12.87 -10.67 7.02
N ALA A 18 -12.66 -9.35 7.07
CA ALA A 18 -13.58 -8.36 6.49
C ALA A 18 -13.62 -8.37 4.95
N GLY A 19 -12.79 -9.20 4.29
CA GLY A 19 -12.76 -9.32 2.84
C GLY A 19 -11.93 -8.26 2.14
N ALA A 20 -10.90 -7.73 2.80
CA ALA A 20 -9.92 -6.87 2.13
C ALA A 20 -9.15 -7.67 1.06
N ASN A 21 -8.92 -7.06 -0.09
CA ASN A 21 -8.15 -7.65 -1.19
C ASN A 21 -6.70 -7.15 -1.24
N GLN A 22 -6.40 -6.04 -0.54
CA GLN A 22 -5.07 -5.45 -0.45
C GLN A 22 -4.89 -4.81 0.94
N TYR A 23 -3.73 -5.02 1.54
CA TYR A 23 -3.33 -4.44 2.80
C TYR A 23 -2.03 -3.65 2.63
N THR A 24 -2.11 -2.32 2.71
CA THR A 24 -0.98 -1.40 2.57
C THR A 24 -0.64 -0.81 3.92
N PHE A 25 0.60 -0.98 4.39
CA PHE A 25 1.07 -0.46 5.68
C PHE A 25 2.28 0.45 5.52
N HIS A 26 2.51 1.33 6.49
CA HIS A 26 3.67 2.20 6.53
C HIS A 26 4.93 1.46 6.99
N LEU A 27 6.03 1.61 6.25
CA LEU A 27 7.33 1.07 6.62
C LEU A 27 7.75 1.56 8.02
N GLU A 28 7.40 2.79 8.36
CA GLU A 28 7.75 3.43 9.64
C GLU A 28 6.90 2.94 10.82
N ALA A 29 5.84 2.16 10.57
CA ALA A 29 4.91 1.69 11.58
C ALA A 29 5.23 0.28 12.09
N THR A 30 6.27 -0.37 11.58
CA THR A 30 6.69 -1.71 11.99
C THR A 30 8.21 -1.79 12.19
N GLU A 31 8.65 -2.58 13.15
CA GLU A 31 10.07 -2.88 13.36
C GLU A 31 10.53 -4.08 12.52
N ASN A 32 9.60 -4.86 11.96
CA ASN A 32 9.91 -6.06 11.19
C ASN A 32 9.03 -6.19 9.93
N PRO A 33 9.33 -5.41 8.86
CA PRO A 33 8.54 -5.40 7.63
C PRO A 33 8.44 -6.78 6.98
N GLY A 34 9.53 -7.57 7.01
CA GLY A 34 9.55 -8.91 6.40
C GLY A 34 8.57 -9.88 7.06
N ALA A 35 8.49 -9.87 8.40
CA ALA A 35 7.52 -10.70 9.11
C ALA A 35 6.07 -10.28 8.81
N LEU A 36 5.81 -8.98 8.72
CA LEU A 36 4.47 -8.46 8.40
C LEU A 36 4.06 -8.75 6.95
N ILE A 37 4.97 -8.58 5.98
CA ILE A 37 4.73 -8.95 4.58
C ILE A 37 4.35 -10.43 4.48
N LYS A 38 5.09 -11.29 5.19
CA LYS A 38 4.80 -12.72 5.26
C LYS A 38 3.43 -12.99 5.88
N ASP A 39 3.12 -12.37 7.02
CA ASP A 39 1.84 -12.52 7.72
C ASP A 39 0.66 -12.09 6.83
N ILE A 40 0.78 -10.98 6.11
CA ILE A 40 -0.26 -10.51 5.17
C ILE A 40 -0.52 -11.56 4.07
N ARG A 41 0.55 -12.09 3.46
CA ARG A 41 0.41 -13.12 2.41
C ARG A 41 -0.23 -14.40 2.96
N GLU A 42 0.17 -14.84 4.15
CA GLU A 42 -0.38 -16.05 4.80
C GLU A 42 -1.85 -15.87 5.20
N ASN A 43 -2.26 -14.71 5.71
CA ASN A 43 -3.67 -14.44 6.05
C ASN A 43 -4.57 -14.27 4.80
N GLY A 44 -3.99 -13.94 3.65
CA GLY A 44 -4.67 -13.94 2.35
C GLY A 44 -4.88 -15.33 1.75
N MET A 45 -4.16 -16.34 2.22
CA MET A 45 -4.38 -17.73 1.84
C MET A 45 -5.58 -18.27 2.62
N LYS A 46 -6.80 -18.05 2.12
CA LYS A 46 -7.98 -18.74 2.69
C LYS A 46 -7.78 -20.24 2.54
N SER A 47 -7.46 -20.92 3.65
CA SER A 47 -7.72 -22.34 3.76
C SER A 47 -9.23 -22.55 3.67
N CYS A 48 -9.61 -23.37 2.70
CA CYS A 48 -10.97 -23.83 2.54
C CYS A 48 -11.34 -24.67 3.77
N SER A 49 -12.14 -24.14 4.69
CA SER A 49 -12.93 -24.95 5.62
C SER A 49 -14.40 -24.61 5.42
N VAL A 50 -15.01 -25.39 4.52
CA VAL A 50 -16.45 -25.43 4.29
C VAL A 50 -17.10 -26.01 5.55
N THR A 51 -17.91 -25.24 6.25
CA THR A 51 -19.07 -25.78 6.96
C THR A 51 -20.31 -25.35 6.20
N GLN A 52 -21.20 -26.32 6.01
CA GLN A 52 -22.26 -26.34 5.04
C GLN A 52 -23.39 -25.38 5.41
N ALA A 53 -23.30 -24.12 4.99
CA ALA A 53 -24.43 -23.20 4.87
C ALA A 53 -24.06 -22.06 3.90
N GLU A 54 -24.58 -22.18 2.69
CA GLU A 54 -24.68 -21.21 1.58
C GLU A 54 -24.21 -19.76 1.83
N VAL A 55 -22.89 -19.56 1.81
CA VAL A 55 -22.30 -18.30 1.36
C VAL A 55 -21.42 -18.66 0.18
N GLN A 56 -21.81 -18.19 -1.01
CA GLN A 56 -20.98 -18.25 -2.20
C GLN A 56 -19.79 -17.32 -1.97
N TRP A 57 -18.76 -17.85 -1.31
CA TRP A 57 -17.47 -17.19 -1.19
C TRP A 57 -16.88 -17.13 -2.60
N HIS A 58 -17.01 -15.99 -3.27
CA HIS A 58 -16.17 -15.70 -4.42
C HIS A 58 -14.72 -16.00 -4.00
N SER A 59 -14.03 -16.83 -4.78
CA SER A 59 -12.60 -17.09 -4.61
C SER A 59 -11.89 -15.73 -4.63
N GLN A 60 -11.61 -15.19 -3.45
CA GLN A 60 -10.76 -14.02 -3.34
C GLN A 60 -9.34 -14.56 -3.36
N GLY A 61 -8.56 -14.08 -4.34
CA GLY A 61 -7.15 -14.41 -4.48
C GLY A 61 -6.34 -13.99 -3.25
N PRO A 62 -5.02 -14.22 -3.24
CA PRO A 62 -4.17 -13.86 -2.12
C PRO A 62 -4.30 -12.36 -1.82
N LEU A 63 -4.32 -12.02 -0.53
CA LEU A 63 -4.29 -10.64 -0.06
C LEU A 63 -3.01 -9.97 -0.58
N GLN A 64 -3.19 -8.89 -1.35
CA GLN A 64 -2.08 -8.14 -1.91
C GLN A 64 -1.38 -7.30 -0.83
N VAL A 65 -0.06 -7.20 -0.92
CA VAL A 65 0.78 -6.47 0.02
C VAL A 65 1.16 -5.12 -0.57
N GLY A 66 0.76 -4.05 0.09
CA GLY A 66 1.27 -2.70 -0.18
C GLY A 66 2.25 -2.24 0.89
N LEU A 67 3.26 -1.48 0.49
CA LEU A 67 4.19 -0.83 1.42
C LEU A 67 4.26 0.66 1.15
N ALA A 68 3.94 1.46 2.15
CA ALA A 68 3.91 2.91 2.09
C ALA A 68 5.13 3.54 2.75
N ILE A 69 5.58 4.69 2.23
CA ILE A 69 6.59 5.54 2.84
C ILE A 69 6.11 6.98 2.97
N LYS A 70 6.44 7.62 4.08
CA LYS A 70 6.17 9.03 4.35
C LYS A 70 7.08 9.97 3.54
N PRO A 71 6.76 11.27 3.46
CA PRO A 71 7.62 12.24 2.81
C PRO A 71 9.05 12.30 3.39
N GLY A 72 9.19 12.17 4.71
CA GLY A 72 10.50 12.15 5.37
C GLY A 72 11.35 10.89 5.13
N THR A 73 10.76 9.80 4.61
CA THR A 73 11.45 8.51 4.48
C THR A 73 12.09 8.35 3.11
N SER A 74 13.39 8.03 3.09
CA SER A 74 14.10 7.75 1.83
C SER A 74 13.51 6.53 1.13
N VAL A 75 13.36 6.63 -0.18
CA VAL A 75 12.85 5.54 -1.03
C VAL A 75 13.75 4.30 -1.02
N GLU A 76 15.03 4.50 -0.74
CA GLU A 76 16.02 3.42 -0.62
C GLU A 76 15.70 2.44 0.50
N TYR A 77 14.97 2.87 1.55
CA TYR A 77 14.54 1.96 2.62
C TYR A 77 13.39 1.03 2.19
N LEU A 78 12.62 1.39 1.16
CA LEU A 78 11.59 0.55 0.58
C LEU A 78 12.18 -0.50 -0.38
N ALA A 79 13.27 -0.15 -1.08
CA ALA A 79 13.86 -0.96 -2.14
C ALA A 79 14.15 -2.44 -1.79
N PRO A 80 14.65 -2.79 -0.58
CA PRO A 80 14.86 -4.20 -0.20
C PRO A 80 13.59 -5.06 -0.21
N TRP A 81 12.41 -4.42 -0.12
CA TRP A 81 11.11 -5.09 -0.04
C TRP A 81 10.38 -5.12 -1.38
N ALA A 82 10.88 -4.40 -2.41
CA ALA A 82 10.18 -4.22 -3.69
C ALA A 82 9.78 -5.53 -4.38
N ASN A 83 10.60 -6.59 -4.24
CA ASN A 83 10.31 -7.90 -4.83
C ASN A 83 9.37 -8.79 -3.97
N GLN A 84 8.98 -8.32 -2.78
CA GLN A 84 8.14 -9.06 -1.83
C GLN A 84 6.75 -8.44 -1.68
N ILE A 85 6.55 -7.24 -2.22
CA ILE A 85 5.30 -6.49 -2.21
C ILE A 85 4.69 -6.48 -3.61
N ASP A 86 3.39 -6.24 -3.67
CA ASP A 86 2.68 -6.13 -4.95
C ASP A 86 2.57 -4.65 -5.38
N MET A 87 2.66 -3.71 -4.42
CA MET A 87 2.52 -2.28 -4.67
C MET A 87 3.34 -1.42 -3.70
N ALA A 88 4.03 -0.39 -4.19
CA ALA A 88 4.63 0.66 -3.39
C ALA A 88 3.72 1.90 -3.35
N LEU A 89 3.55 2.50 -2.17
CA LEU A 89 2.80 3.74 -1.99
C LEU A 89 3.72 4.87 -1.54
N VAL A 90 3.79 5.97 -2.29
CA VAL A 90 4.52 7.17 -1.91
C VAL A 90 3.54 8.22 -1.42
N MET A 91 3.62 8.58 -0.14
CA MET A 91 2.80 9.66 0.40
C MET A 91 3.27 11.00 -0.16
N THR A 92 2.32 11.82 -0.63
CA THR A 92 2.56 13.17 -1.14
C THR A 92 2.09 14.25 -0.16
N VAL A 93 1.77 13.86 1.08
CA VAL A 93 1.50 14.69 2.27
C VAL A 93 1.91 13.92 3.52
N GLU A 94 1.97 14.57 4.69
CA GLU A 94 2.17 13.85 5.95
C GLU A 94 0.90 13.05 6.31
N PRO A 95 0.99 11.74 6.64
CA PRO A 95 -0.18 10.95 6.99
C PRO A 95 -0.91 11.48 8.23
N GLY A 96 -2.24 11.44 8.21
CA GLY A 96 -3.08 11.69 9.37
C GLY A 96 -4.28 12.60 9.12
N PHE A 97 -4.15 13.59 8.23
CA PHE A 97 -5.22 14.55 7.93
C PHE A 97 -5.40 14.77 6.43
N GLY A 98 -6.65 14.80 5.97
CA GLY A 98 -7.01 15.16 4.59
C GLY A 98 -6.90 16.67 4.30
N GLY A 99 -6.98 17.05 3.03
CA GLY A 99 -6.98 18.46 2.59
C GLY A 99 -5.61 19.15 2.58
N GLN A 100 -4.53 18.39 2.80
CA GLN A 100 -3.16 18.90 2.68
C GLN A 100 -2.77 19.10 1.20
N LYS A 101 -1.81 20.00 0.96
CA LYS A 101 -1.33 20.29 -0.40
C LYS A 101 -0.33 19.24 -0.85
N PHE A 102 -0.48 18.79 -2.09
CA PHE A 102 0.45 17.90 -2.77
C PHE A 102 1.90 18.39 -2.70
N MET A 103 2.80 17.52 -2.24
CA MET A 103 4.24 17.74 -2.16
C MET A 103 4.93 17.22 -3.44
N GLU A 104 5.13 18.11 -4.41
CA GLU A 104 5.72 17.76 -5.71
C GLU A 104 7.14 17.20 -5.61
N ASP A 105 7.87 17.58 -4.57
CA ASP A 105 9.22 17.09 -4.27
C ASP A 105 9.25 15.61 -3.87
N MET A 106 8.09 14.93 -3.77
CA MET A 106 8.00 13.48 -3.61
C MET A 106 8.07 12.72 -4.93
N MET A 107 7.84 13.39 -6.06
CA MET A 107 7.84 12.75 -7.39
C MET A 107 9.18 12.14 -7.82
N PRO A 108 10.35 12.68 -7.44
CA PRO A 108 11.62 12.01 -7.65
C PRO A 108 11.67 10.59 -7.05
N LYS A 109 10.99 10.31 -5.93
CA LYS A 109 10.93 8.95 -5.34
C LYS A 109 10.18 7.98 -6.25
N VAL A 110 9.08 8.45 -6.83
CA VAL A 110 8.28 7.67 -7.78
C VAL A 110 9.08 7.36 -9.04
N HIS A 111 9.76 8.37 -9.60
CA HIS A 111 10.60 8.17 -10.77
C HIS A 111 11.74 7.18 -10.50
N TRP A 112 12.35 7.27 -9.31
CA TRP A 112 13.37 6.34 -8.87
C TRP A 112 12.83 4.90 -8.79
N LEU A 113 11.66 4.69 -8.15
CA LEU A 113 11.02 3.37 -8.07
C LEU A 113 10.68 2.81 -9.44
N ARG A 114 10.08 3.61 -10.33
CA ARG A 114 9.71 3.16 -11.68
C ARG A 114 10.93 2.77 -12.51
N THR A 115 12.06 3.47 -12.31
CA THR A 115 13.33 3.17 -12.98
C THR A 115 13.94 1.87 -12.47
N GLN A 116 13.98 1.66 -11.15
CA GLN A 116 14.60 0.48 -10.54
C GLN A 116 13.71 -0.78 -10.60
N PHE A 117 12.39 -0.60 -10.53
CA PHE A 117 11.40 -1.67 -10.48
C PHE A 117 10.28 -1.42 -11.51
N PRO A 118 10.55 -1.61 -12.82
CA PRO A 118 9.62 -1.24 -13.89
C PRO A 118 8.25 -1.93 -13.80
N SER A 119 8.22 -3.14 -13.24
CA SER A 119 7.03 -3.97 -13.12
C SER A 119 6.25 -3.77 -11.81
N LEU A 120 6.79 -3.02 -10.86
CA LEU A 120 6.13 -2.79 -9.58
C LEU A 120 4.99 -1.79 -9.75
N ASP A 121 3.83 -2.08 -9.16
CA ASP A 121 2.75 -1.10 -9.10
C ASP A 121 3.14 0.01 -8.13
N ILE A 122 3.03 1.26 -8.58
CA ILE A 122 3.40 2.44 -7.80
C ILE A 122 2.19 3.35 -7.74
N GLU A 123 1.83 3.71 -6.50
CA GLU A 123 0.77 4.64 -6.18
C GLU A 123 1.32 5.89 -5.47
N VAL A 124 0.57 6.98 -5.58
CA VAL A 124 0.72 8.16 -4.71
C VAL A 124 -0.56 8.42 -3.93
N ASP A 125 -0.43 8.91 -2.69
CA ASP A 125 -1.59 9.24 -1.85
C ASP A 125 -1.37 10.58 -1.12
N GLY A 126 -2.33 11.49 -1.31
CA GLY A 126 -2.46 12.74 -0.56
C GLY A 126 -2.37 14.03 -1.39
N GLY A 127 -3.44 14.83 -1.36
CA GLY A 127 -3.50 16.16 -1.97
C GLY A 127 -3.66 16.12 -3.49
N VAL A 128 -4.13 15.01 -4.06
CA VAL A 128 -4.28 14.83 -5.51
C VAL A 128 -5.59 15.43 -5.99
N GLY A 129 -5.51 16.60 -6.64
CA GLY A 129 -6.65 17.31 -7.20
C GLY A 129 -6.58 17.49 -8.72
N PRO A 130 -7.55 18.20 -9.32
CA PRO A 130 -7.57 18.47 -10.77
C PRO A 130 -6.28 19.14 -11.29
N ASP A 131 -5.63 19.95 -10.46
CA ASP A 131 -4.41 20.66 -10.80
C ASP A 131 -3.13 19.82 -10.63
N THR A 132 -3.20 18.61 -10.06
CA THR A 132 -2.01 17.76 -9.80
C THR A 132 -2.12 16.37 -10.42
N VAL A 133 -3.32 15.94 -10.81
CA VAL A 133 -3.59 14.65 -11.45
C VAL A 133 -2.75 14.42 -12.72
N HIS A 134 -2.50 15.48 -13.50
CA HIS A 134 -1.70 15.38 -14.72
C HIS A 134 -0.26 14.95 -14.44
N LYS A 135 0.32 15.39 -13.32
CA LYS A 135 1.68 15.03 -12.90
C LYS A 135 1.78 13.54 -12.55
N CYS A 136 0.73 12.99 -11.94
CA CYS A 136 0.63 11.58 -11.64
C CYS A 136 0.47 10.75 -12.94
N ALA A 137 -0.38 11.23 -13.85
CA ALA A 137 -0.65 10.58 -15.12
C ALA A 137 0.59 10.54 -16.05
N GLU A 138 1.38 11.62 -16.11
CA GLU A 138 2.60 11.71 -16.92
C GLU A 138 3.65 10.65 -16.53
N ILE A 139 3.70 10.26 -15.26
CA ILE A 139 4.67 9.28 -14.73
C ILE A 139 4.08 7.85 -14.75
N GLY A 140 2.82 7.70 -15.16
CA GLY A 140 2.13 6.41 -15.23
C GLY A 140 1.91 5.76 -13.86
N VAL A 141 1.65 6.58 -12.83
CA VAL A 141 1.30 6.08 -11.49
C VAL A 141 -0.18 6.19 -11.24
N GLN A 142 -0.70 5.28 -10.40
CA GLN A 142 -2.04 5.39 -9.86
C GLN A 142 -2.04 6.37 -8.68
N TRP A 143 -3.18 7.00 -8.38
CA TRP A 143 -3.29 7.99 -7.31
C TRP A 143 -4.52 7.77 -6.44
N ARG A 144 -4.40 8.12 -5.17
CA ARG A 144 -5.48 8.20 -4.21
C ARG A 144 -5.48 9.59 -3.58
N ASP A 145 -6.67 10.07 -3.24
CA ASP A 145 -6.80 11.21 -2.36
C ASP A 145 -7.75 10.84 -1.23
N LEU A 146 -7.32 11.11 0.00
CA LEU A 146 -8.18 11.01 1.17
C LEU A 146 -9.08 12.25 1.16
N CYS A 147 -10.28 12.08 0.60
CA CYS A 147 -11.36 13.08 0.62
C CYS A 147 -11.63 13.59 2.05
#